data_AF-A0A6P4FNB4-F1
#
_entry.id   AF-A0A6P4FNB4-F1
#
_cell.length_a   1.000
_cell.length_b   1.000
_cell.length_c   1.000
_cell.angle_alpha   90.00
_cell.angle_beta   90.00
_cell.angle_gamma   90.00
#
_symmetry.space_group_name_H-M   'P 1'
#
loop_
_entity.id
_entity.type
_entity.pdbx_description
1 polymer ?
#
loop_
_entity_poly.entity_id
_entity_poly.type
_entity_poly.pdbx_seq_one_letter_code
_entity_poly.pdbx_strand_id
1 'polypeptide(L)'
;MPPKPKHRDVAEFLSRLRNFFLGRTHKTALRFADTVSPRTQPPPDIPQGPSQNLFANYYYSRDPRSSVRPAVDVVQEHKHMLAAKEKAEEAAKAAQAKTGQGPKDECPPECEDVDAEECEQEEDSCAKKLPTPGKVHSWEGPH
;
A
#
# COMPACT_ATOMS: atom_id res chain seq x y z
N MET A 1 -45.12 -7.10 -30.13
CA MET A 1 -44.46 -7.78 -28.99
C MET A 1 -45.48 -8.72 -28.36
N PRO A 2 -45.12 -9.97 -28.02
CA PRO A 2 -46.06 -10.86 -27.34
C PRO A 2 -46.46 -10.25 -25.98
N PRO A 3 -47.71 -10.43 -25.52
CA PRO A 3 -48.15 -9.94 -24.22
C PRO A 3 -47.34 -10.62 -23.10
N LYS A 4 -46.95 -9.86 -22.07
CA LYS A 4 -46.22 -10.42 -20.93
C LYS A 4 -47.07 -11.51 -20.27
N PRO A 5 -46.52 -12.71 -20.02
CA PRO A 5 -47.27 -13.78 -19.38
C PRO A 5 -47.71 -13.35 -17.98
N LYS A 6 -48.96 -13.63 -17.61
CA LYS A 6 -49.43 -13.41 -16.24
C LYS A 6 -48.71 -14.40 -15.32
N HIS A 7 -48.02 -13.89 -14.30
CA HIS A 7 -47.42 -14.73 -13.28
C HIS A 7 -48.48 -15.55 -12.54
N ARG A 8 -48.12 -16.76 -12.14
CA ARG A 8 -48.99 -17.60 -11.31
C ARG A 8 -49.05 -17.03 -9.89
N ASP A 9 -50.18 -16.43 -9.54
CA ASP A 9 -50.50 -16.01 -8.16
C ASP A 9 -51.79 -16.72 -7.69
N VAL A 10 -52.12 -16.53 -6.42
CA VAL A 10 -53.34 -17.07 -5.80
C VAL A 10 -54.57 -16.35 -6.39
N ALA A 11 -55.74 -16.99 -6.31
CA ALA A 11 -57.03 -16.39 -6.69
C ALA A 11 -57.20 -14.97 -6.11
N GLU A 12 -57.86 -14.08 -6.86
CA GLU A 12 -57.93 -12.65 -6.54
C GLU A 12 -58.50 -12.36 -5.14
N PHE A 13 -59.49 -13.16 -4.71
CA PHE A 13 -60.06 -13.07 -3.37
C PHE A 13 -59.02 -13.35 -2.26
N LEU A 14 -58.29 -14.45 -2.39
CA LEU A 14 -57.26 -14.85 -1.43
C LEU A 14 -56.06 -13.88 -1.46
N SER A 15 -55.73 -13.31 -2.62
CA SER A 15 -54.70 -12.28 -2.73
C SER A 15 -55.08 -11.00 -1.98
N ARG A 16 -56.35 -10.58 -2.03
CA ARG A 16 -56.86 -9.43 -1.26
C ARG A 16 -56.89 -9.71 0.24
N LEU A 17 -57.34 -10.88 0.65
CA LEU A 17 -57.33 -11.31 2.05
C LEU A 17 -55.91 -11.31 2.61
N ARG A 18 -54.96 -11.87 1.86
CA ARG A 18 -53.53 -11.86 2.18
C ARG A 18 -53.02 -10.44 2.34
N ASN A 19 -53.23 -9.57 1.35
CA ASN A 19 -52.74 -8.18 1.39
C ASN A 19 -53.36 -7.38 2.55
N PHE A 20 -54.60 -7.68 2.93
CA PHE A 20 -55.28 -7.08 4.07
C PHE A 20 -54.60 -7.45 5.40
N PHE A 21 -54.37 -8.74 5.66
CA PHE A 21 -53.68 -9.17 6.89
C PHE A 21 -52.20 -8.77 6.93
N LEU A 22 -51.55 -8.68 5.78
CA LEU A 22 -50.16 -8.23 5.68
C LEU A 22 -50.00 -6.71 5.81
N GLY A 23 -51.08 -5.92 5.67
CA GLY A 23 -51.01 -4.45 5.64
C GLY A 23 -50.18 -3.88 4.49
N ARG A 24 -49.81 -4.72 3.50
CA ARG A 24 -48.97 -4.37 2.36
C ARG A 24 -49.28 -5.26 1.16
N THR A 25 -48.89 -4.82 -0.03
CA THR A 25 -48.93 -5.66 -1.22
C THR A 25 -47.90 -6.79 -1.10
N HIS A 26 -48.37 -8.02 -1.21
CA HIS A 26 -47.51 -9.19 -1.15
C HIS A 26 -46.58 -9.24 -2.38
N LYS A 27 -45.28 -9.27 -2.14
CA LYS A 27 -44.26 -9.49 -3.16
C LYS A 27 -43.92 -10.97 -3.24
N THR A 28 -44.21 -11.60 -4.37
CA THR A 28 -43.98 -13.02 -4.59
C THR A 28 -42.48 -13.32 -4.65
N ALA A 29 -42.02 -14.26 -3.81
CA ALA A 29 -40.62 -14.71 -3.78
C ALA A 29 -40.28 -15.75 -4.87
N LEU A 30 -41.30 -16.21 -5.60
CA LEU A 30 -41.12 -17.16 -6.70
C LEU A 30 -40.41 -16.49 -7.87
N ARG A 31 -39.51 -17.25 -8.48
CA ARG A 31 -38.75 -16.85 -9.65
C ARG A 31 -39.50 -17.31 -10.90
N PHE A 32 -39.88 -16.37 -11.76
CA PHE A 32 -40.55 -16.65 -13.02
C PHE A 32 -39.57 -16.51 -14.17
N ALA A 33 -39.86 -17.12 -15.32
CA ALA A 33 -38.92 -17.18 -16.44
C ALA A 33 -38.57 -15.81 -17.03
N ASP A 34 -39.44 -14.83 -16.83
CA ASP A 34 -39.34 -13.44 -17.25
C ASP A 34 -38.66 -12.52 -16.21
N THR A 35 -38.57 -12.94 -14.95
CA THR A 35 -37.85 -12.20 -13.90
C THR A 35 -36.42 -12.72 -13.68
N VAL A 36 -36.07 -13.85 -14.29
CA VAL A 36 -34.73 -14.45 -14.23
C VAL A 36 -34.05 -14.32 -15.59
N SER A 37 -32.73 -14.29 -15.58
CA SER A 37 -31.96 -14.41 -16.81
C SER A 37 -32.32 -15.71 -17.58
N PRO A 38 -32.25 -15.70 -18.91
CA PRO A 38 -32.50 -16.88 -19.70
C PRO A 38 -31.51 -18.00 -19.34
N ARG A 39 -31.96 -19.25 -19.46
CA ARG A 39 -31.10 -20.43 -19.22
C ARG A 39 -29.96 -20.54 -20.23
N THR A 40 -30.20 -20.07 -21.45
CA THR A 40 -29.23 -20.03 -22.54
C THR A 40 -28.66 -18.62 -22.63
N GLN A 41 -27.36 -18.48 -22.34
CA GLN A 41 -26.65 -17.20 -22.47
C GLN A 41 -25.88 -17.21 -23.79
N PRO A 42 -25.83 -16.08 -24.53
CA PRO A 42 -24.96 -15.96 -25.70
C PRO A 42 -23.48 -16.07 -25.27
N PRO A 43 -22.57 -16.45 -26.18
CA PRO A 43 -21.15 -16.45 -25.87
C PRO A 43 -20.71 -15.04 -25.46
N PRO A 44 -20.10 -14.87 -24.27
CA PRO A 44 -19.63 -13.56 -23.81
C PRO A 44 -18.32 -13.18 -24.51
N ASP A 45 -18.15 -11.90 -24.82
CA ASP A 45 -16.86 -11.31 -25.16
C ASP A 45 -16.25 -10.70 -23.90
N ILE A 46 -15.17 -11.31 -23.40
CA ILE A 46 -14.57 -10.96 -22.11
C ILE A 46 -13.36 -10.06 -22.38
N PRO A 47 -13.29 -8.86 -21.77
CA PRO A 47 -12.14 -7.99 -21.94
C PRO A 47 -10.87 -8.65 -21.39
N GLN A 48 -9.77 -8.32 -22.03
CA GLN A 48 -8.49 -8.93 -21.73
C GLN A 48 -7.90 -8.38 -20.43
N GLY A 49 -7.13 -9.23 -19.74
CA GLY A 49 -6.46 -8.85 -18.49
C GLY A 49 -5.27 -7.90 -18.71
N PRO A 50 -4.77 -7.28 -17.63
CA PRO A 50 -3.70 -6.27 -17.70
C PRO A 50 -2.34 -6.82 -18.17
N SER A 51 -2.16 -8.14 -18.13
CA SER A 51 -0.92 -8.81 -18.52
C SER A 51 -0.95 -9.39 -19.93
N GLN A 52 -1.84 -8.90 -20.80
CA GLN A 52 -1.91 -9.29 -22.21
C GLN A 52 -1.28 -8.22 -23.15
N ASN A 53 -0.21 -7.59 -22.69
CA ASN A 53 0.57 -6.66 -23.52
C ASN A 53 1.56 -7.45 -24.39
N LEU A 54 1.71 -7.03 -25.65
CA LEU A 54 2.62 -7.64 -26.62
C LEU A 54 4.09 -7.29 -26.38
N PHE A 55 4.36 -6.16 -25.72
CA PHE A 55 5.70 -5.66 -25.42
C PHE A 55 5.84 -5.32 -23.93
N ALA A 56 7.08 -5.25 -23.45
CA ALA A 56 7.43 -4.87 -22.07
C ALA A 56 6.70 -5.67 -20.98
N ASN A 57 6.36 -6.93 -21.24
CA ASN A 57 5.56 -7.78 -20.36
C ASN A 57 6.32 -9.05 -19.96
N TYR A 58 7.48 -8.86 -19.33
CA TYR A 58 8.32 -9.97 -18.88
C TYR A 58 7.76 -10.59 -17.61
N TYR A 59 7.80 -11.93 -17.50
CA TYR A 59 7.22 -12.61 -16.33
C TYR A 59 7.95 -12.26 -15.02
N TYR A 60 9.26 -12.07 -15.06
CA TYR A 60 10.06 -11.80 -13.86
C TYR A 60 9.71 -10.46 -13.17
N SER A 61 9.22 -9.46 -13.92
CA SER A 61 8.87 -8.15 -13.34
C SER A 61 7.50 -8.16 -12.68
N ARG A 62 6.64 -9.13 -13.01
CA ARG A 62 5.27 -9.27 -12.49
C ARG A 62 5.10 -10.43 -11.52
N ASP A 63 6.13 -11.24 -11.27
CA ASP A 63 6.02 -12.43 -10.42
C ASP A 63 6.20 -12.05 -8.93
N PRO A 64 5.10 -11.93 -8.15
CA PRO A 64 5.22 -11.66 -6.73
C PRO A 64 5.78 -12.86 -5.98
N ARG A 65 5.65 -14.10 -6.50
CA ARG A 65 6.06 -15.32 -5.79
C ARG A 65 7.58 -15.38 -5.64
N SER A 66 8.31 -14.94 -6.66
CA SER A 66 9.77 -14.81 -6.60
C SER A 66 10.24 -13.57 -5.84
N SER A 67 9.38 -12.60 -5.58
CA SER A 67 9.71 -11.39 -4.81
C SER A 67 9.63 -11.59 -3.30
N VAL A 68 9.08 -12.72 -2.85
CA VAL A 68 8.96 -13.05 -1.43
C VAL A 68 10.35 -13.33 -0.86
N ARG A 69 10.77 -12.49 0.10
CA ARG A 69 12.00 -12.70 0.87
C ARG A 69 11.72 -13.60 2.08
N PRO A 70 12.72 -14.37 2.55
CA PRO A 70 12.60 -15.09 3.81
C PRO A 70 12.29 -14.14 4.96
N ALA A 71 11.64 -14.66 6.00
CA ALA A 71 11.35 -13.87 7.19
C ALA A 71 12.66 -13.37 7.83
N VAL A 72 12.66 -12.10 8.24
CA VAL A 72 13.81 -11.46 8.87
C VAL A 72 13.73 -11.67 10.39
N ASP A 73 14.80 -12.19 11.00
CA ASP A 73 14.91 -12.30 12.45
C ASP A 73 15.41 -10.97 13.04
N VAL A 74 14.50 -10.22 13.66
CA VAL A 74 14.75 -8.90 14.24
C VAL A 74 15.86 -8.93 15.30
N VAL A 75 15.99 -10.03 16.06
CA VAL A 75 16.97 -10.13 17.15
C VAL A 75 18.37 -10.33 16.60
N GLN A 76 18.52 -11.17 15.57
CA GLN A 76 19.80 -11.39 14.91
C GLN A 76 20.26 -10.12 14.18
N GLU A 77 19.37 -9.45 13.45
CA GLU A 77 19.67 -8.17 12.80
C GLU A 77 20.15 -7.12 13.80
N HIS A 78 19.49 -7.01 14.97
CA HIS A 78 19.90 -6.07 16.01
C HIS A 78 21.30 -6.38 16.56
N LYS A 79 21.64 -7.66 16.75
CA LYS A 79 23.00 -8.08 17.16
C LYS A 79 24.05 -7.74 16.10
N HIS A 80 23.74 -7.98 14.82
CA HIS A 80 24.62 -7.62 13.71
C HIS A 80 24.83 -6.10 13.62
N MET A 81 23.78 -5.30 13.85
CA MET A 81 23.89 -3.83 13.88
C MET A 81 24.76 -3.33 15.05
N LEU A 82 24.60 -3.86 16.26
CA LEU A 82 25.44 -3.47 17.41
C LEU A 82 26.91 -3.86 17.18
N ALA A 83 27.17 -5.08 16.72
CA ALA A 83 28.53 -5.53 16.42
C ALA A 83 29.17 -4.73 15.27
N ALA A 84 28.38 -4.28 14.30
CA ALA A 84 28.86 -3.38 13.23
C ALA A 84 29.18 -1.97 13.77
N LYS A 85 28.39 -1.45 14.71
CA LYS A 85 28.65 -0.18 15.40
C LYS A 85 29.93 -0.25 16.24
N GLU A 86 30.11 -1.30 17.03
CA GLU A 86 31.32 -1.52 17.82
C GLU A 86 32.57 -1.63 16.93
N LYS A 87 32.49 -2.37 15.81
CA LYS A 87 33.59 -2.44 14.83
C LYS A 87 33.86 -1.12 14.12
N ALA A 88 32.84 -0.30 13.87
CA ALA A 88 33.00 1.03 13.29
C ALA A 88 33.64 2.01 14.30
N GLU A 89 33.29 1.91 15.58
CA GLU A 89 33.92 2.70 16.65
C GLU A 89 35.37 2.30 16.90
N GLU A 90 35.70 1.00 16.84
CA GLU A 90 37.08 0.52 16.92
C GLU A 90 37.90 0.91 15.69
N ALA A 91 37.31 0.87 14.48
CA ALA A 91 37.97 1.35 13.27
C ALA A 91 38.19 2.88 13.30
N ALA A 92 37.25 3.64 13.86
CA ALA A 92 37.39 5.08 14.07
C ALA A 92 38.49 5.40 15.10
N LYS A 93 38.57 4.63 16.20
CA LYS A 93 39.65 4.74 17.20
C LYS A 93 41.01 4.32 16.62
N ALA A 94 41.06 3.30 15.76
CA ALA A 94 42.28 2.87 15.07
C ALA A 94 42.74 3.88 14.01
N ALA A 95 41.82 4.61 13.37
CA ALA A 95 42.13 5.73 12.48
C ALA A 95 42.71 6.93 13.27
N GLN A 96 42.17 7.23 14.46
CA GLN A 96 42.68 8.28 15.35
C GLN A 96 44.07 7.95 15.96
N ALA A 97 44.41 6.66 16.13
CA ALA A 97 45.72 6.24 16.65
C ALA A 97 46.87 6.34 15.63
N LYS A 98 46.56 6.49 14.32
CA LYS A 98 47.58 6.67 13.27
C LYS A 98 47.94 8.14 13.01
N THR A 99 47.25 9.08 13.64
CA THR A 99 47.64 10.49 13.72
C THR A 99 48.18 10.79 15.11
N GLY A 100 49.42 10.35 15.38
CA GLY A 100 50.09 10.59 16.65
C GLY A 100 51.18 11.65 16.51
N GLN A 101 50.92 12.86 17.01
CA GLN A 101 51.97 13.75 17.49
C GLN A 101 51.48 14.56 18.71
N GLY A 102 51.92 14.12 19.89
CA GLY A 102 52.32 14.91 21.07
C GLY A 102 51.28 15.77 21.83
N PRO A 103 51.15 15.61 23.16
CA PRO A 103 50.32 16.47 24.00
C PRO A 103 51.05 17.79 24.29
N LYS A 104 50.34 18.91 24.25
CA LYS A 104 50.74 20.17 24.88
C LYS A 104 49.53 20.75 25.60
N ASP A 105 49.78 21.07 26.86
CA ASP A 105 48.90 21.78 27.77
C ASP A 105 48.44 23.15 27.23
N GLU A 106 47.37 23.66 27.85
CA GLU A 106 46.90 25.07 27.91
C GLU A 106 45.67 25.47 27.05
N CYS A 107 44.61 25.89 27.74
CA CYS A 107 43.62 26.88 27.29
C CYS A 107 43.85 28.19 28.09
N PRO A 108 43.24 29.34 27.74
CA PRO A 108 43.30 30.18 26.52
C PRO A 108 43.83 31.62 26.86
N PRO A 109 44.04 32.56 25.91
CA PRO A 109 42.98 33.53 25.56
C PRO A 109 42.97 34.09 24.11
N GLU A 110 41.76 34.45 23.67
CA GLU A 110 41.30 35.46 22.68
C GLU A 110 42.18 35.96 21.50
N CYS A 111 41.58 35.87 20.29
CA CYS A 111 41.60 36.90 19.22
C CYS A 111 40.49 36.51 18.22
N GLU A 112 39.30 37.11 18.29
CA GLU A 112 38.83 38.29 17.52
C GLU A 112 38.93 38.14 15.98
N ASP A 113 37.76 37.86 15.40
CA ASP A 113 37.14 38.33 14.14
C ASP A 113 38.00 38.69 12.92
N VAL A 114 37.85 37.94 11.83
CA VAL A 114 37.74 38.48 10.45
C VAL A 114 36.84 37.60 9.59
N ASP A 115 35.85 38.22 8.97
CA ASP A 115 34.81 37.67 8.09
C ASP A 115 35.28 37.17 6.71
N ALA A 116 34.41 36.32 6.15
CA ALA A 116 34.08 36.10 4.73
C ALA A 116 35.07 35.36 3.80
N GLU A 117 34.69 34.14 3.39
CA GLU A 117 34.09 33.86 2.06
C GLU A 117 33.95 32.33 1.86
N GLU A 118 32.69 31.90 1.76
CA GLU A 118 32.16 30.93 0.79
C GLU A 118 32.90 29.61 0.52
N CYS A 119 32.35 28.51 1.07
CA CYS A 119 32.35 27.22 0.37
C CYS A 119 31.13 26.39 0.80
N GLU A 120 30.16 26.34 -0.11
CA GLU A 120 28.89 25.63 0.00
C GLU A 120 29.09 24.14 0.32
N GLN A 121 28.46 23.69 1.39
CA GLN A 121 28.08 22.29 1.55
C GLN A 121 26.60 22.28 1.91
N GLU A 122 25.79 22.03 0.89
CA GLU A 122 24.36 21.82 1.02
C GLU A 122 24.10 20.72 2.05
N GLU A 123 23.57 21.13 3.19
CA GLU A 123 23.05 20.23 4.20
C GLU A 123 21.74 19.63 3.69
N ASP A 124 21.81 18.43 3.10
CA ASP A 124 20.65 17.56 2.91
C ASP A 124 20.16 17.06 4.28
N SER A 125 19.61 17.98 5.06
CA SER A 125 18.82 17.73 6.26
C SER A 125 17.43 17.21 5.86
N CYS A 126 17.39 16.11 5.11
CA CYS A 126 16.19 15.31 4.94
C CYS A 126 15.94 14.47 6.20
N ALA A 127 15.75 15.16 7.33
CA ALA A 127 15.05 14.60 8.46
C ALA A 127 13.61 14.35 8.00
N LYS A 128 13.32 13.13 7.54
CA LYS A 128 11.97 12.69 7.16
C LYS A 128 11.04 13.00 8.34
N LYS A 129 10.24 14.05 8.20
CA LYS A 129 9.23 14.44 9.19
C LYS A 129 8.35 13.23 9.46
N LEU A 130 8.34 12.78 10.71
CA LEU A 130 7.44 11.71 11.14
C LEU A 130 6.00 12.12 10.79
N PRO A 131 5.19 11.22 10.22
CA PRO A 131 3.81 11.55 9.89
C PRO A 131 3.05 11.88 11.17
N THR A 132 2.38 13.03 11.20
CA THR A 132 1.48 13.39 12.29
C THR A 132 0.32 12.39 12.35
N PRO A 133 0.00 11.83 13.53
CA PRO A 133 -1.07 10.87 13.66
C PRO A 133 -2.41 11.49 13.24
N GLY A 134 -3.11 10.83 12.33
CA GLY A 134 -4.46 11.22 11.88
C GLY A 134 -4.58 11.70 10.43
N LYS A 135 -3.47 11.91 9.71
CA LYS A 135 -3.51 12.25 8.27
C LYS A 135 -3.26 11.00 7.41
N VAL A 136 -4.31 10.46 6.79
CA VAL A 136 -4.18 9.34 5.84
C VAL A 136 -3.42 9.78 4.60
N HIS A 137 -2.44 8.98 4.16
CA HIS A 137 -1.74 9.20 2.89
C HIS A 137 -2.71 8.90 1.74
N SER A 138 -2.96 9.90 0.89
CA SER A 138 -3.68 9.73 -0.37
C SER A 138 -2.81 8.94 -1.35
N TRP A 139 -3.32 7.80 -1.81
CA TRP A 139 -2.66 6.84 -2.70
C TRP A 139 -2.89 7.13 -4.19
N GLU A 140 -3.13 8.39 -4.56
CA GLU A 140 -3.23 8.80 -5.96
C GLU A 140 -1.87 9.39 -6.38
N GLY A 141 -1.11 8.63 -7.17
CA GLY A 141 0.10 9.12 -7.84
C GLY A 141 -0.25 9.99 -9.06
N PRO A 142 0.72 10.77 -9.58
CA PRO A 142 0.49 11.71 -10.68
C PRO A 142 0.16 10.99 -12.01
N HIS A 143 -0.82 11.55 -12.73
CA HIS A 143 -1.25 11.17 -14.08
C HIS A 143 -0.20 11.43 -15.16
#